data_AF-A0A956B405-F1
#
_entry.id   AF-A0A956B405-F1
#
_cell.length_a   1.000
_cell.length_b   1.000
_cell.length_c   1.000
_cell.angle_alpha   90.00
_cell.angle_beta   90.00
_cell.angle_gamma   90.00
#
_symmetry.space_group_name_H-M   'P 1'
#
loop_
_entity.id
_entity.type
_entity.pdbx_description
1 polymer ?
#
loop_
_entity_poly.entity_id
_entity_poly.type
_entity_poly.pdbx_seq_one_letter_code
_entity_poly.pdbx_strand_id
1 'polypeptide(L)'
;MPQPPEHLPESTRGLLRAAVDTIGRVLSKNLRAVALVGPAARPERPDRARAPELVVVVGDLDVSEVDQLGRALRPLTKQGLRVRLLTAEELSTSTDVFTLEAAEWRAHHHLLFGEDPFATLTWTQDDLRRSLETNARALRRRLRNRVLGGLARDPKGDEVSRAVVDAVDALSIVIEHALLLAGRTAAGTEAARLTAFAELVHADLSGLEAITGQVRRGEHLDVLAALGTLDAALLAAVNWIDGWEASR
;
A
#
# COMPACT_ATOMS: atom_id res chain seq x y z
N MET A 1 -21.78 14.32 2.79
CA MET A 1 -20.96 13.12 2.58
C MET A 1 -19.54 13.56 2.25
N PRO A 2 -18.52 12.90 2.81
CA PRO A 2 -17.13 13.15 2.41
C PRO A 2 -16.97 13.00 0.89
N GLN A 3 -16.13 13.84 0.28
CA GLN A 3 -15.89 13.82 -1.17
C GLN A 3 -14.58 13.09 -1.48
N PRO A 4 -14.45 12.43 -2.64
CA PRO A 4 -13.17 11.91 -3.08
C PRO A 4 -12.09 13.01 -3.18
N PRO A 5 -10.81 12.71 -2.88
CA PRO A 5 -9.73 13.70 -2.85
C PRO A 5 -9.54 14.46 -4.16
N GLU A 6 -9.34 15.78 -4.08
CA GLU A 6 -9.25 16.66 -5.26
C GLU A 6 -8.06 16.39 -6.18
N HIS A 7 -6.97 15.82 -5.66
CA HIS A 7 -5.80 15.45 -6.46
C HIS A 7 -6.09 14.33 -7.46
N LEU A 8 -7.20 13.60 -7.29
CA LEU A 8 -7.59 12.55 -8.19
C LEU A 8 -8.26 13.10 -9.47
N PRO A 9 -8.01 12.49 -10.64
CA PRO A 9 -8.72 12.79 -11.87
C PRO A 9 -10.24 12.66 -11.69
N GLU A 10 -11.01 13.50 -12.40
CA GLU A 10 -12.49 13.48 -12.32
C GLU A 10 -13.08 12.10 -12.64
N SER A 11 -12.47 11.35 -13.58
CA SER A 11 -12.88 9.98 -13.89
C SER A 11 -12.78 9.05 -12.68
N THR A 12 -11.66 9.10 -11.94
CA THR A 12 -11.47 8.33 -10.70
C THR A 12 -12.42 8.78 -9.61
N ARG A 13 -12.62 10.10 -9.42
CA ARG A 13 -13.57 10.62 -8.44
C ARG A 13 -15.01 10.20 -8.75
N GLY A 14 -15.39 10.21 -10.03
CA GLY A 14 -16.69 9.72 -10.51
C GLY A 14 -16.87 8.22 -10.24
N LEU A 15 -15.84 7.40 -10.51
CA LEU A 15 -15.84 5.97 -10.19
C LEU A 15 -16.04 5.72 -8.68
N LEU A 16 -15.36 6.48 -7.83
CA LEU A 16 -15.46 6.35 -6.37
C LEU A 16 -16.85 6.72 -5.85
N ARG A 17 -17.46 7.82 -6.36
CA ARG A 17 -18.84 8.18 -6.00
C ARG A 17 -19.83 7.09 -6.41
N ALA A 18 -19.74 6.60 -7.64
CA ALA A 18 -20.60 5.53 -8.13
C ALA A 18 -20.43 4.23 -7.31
N ALA A 19 -19.22 3.94 -6.85
CA ALA A 19 -18.94 2.80 -5.98
C ALA A 19 -19.60 2.97 -4.61
N VAL A 20 -19.40 4.11 -3.94
CA VAL A 20 -20.01 4.40 -2.63
C VAL A 20 -21.53 4.32 -2.69
N ASP A 21 -22.15 4.90 -3.73
CA ASP A 21 -23.61 4.85 -3.93
C ASP A 21 -24.12 3.42 -4.17
N THR A 22 -23.32 2.60 -4.86
CA THR A 22 -23.67 1.19 -5.10
C THR A 22 -23.54 0.36 -3.83
N ILE A 23 -22.44 0.53 -3.09
CA ILE A 23 -22.19 -0.14 -1.81
C ILE A 23 -23.28 0.23 -0.79
N GLY A 24 -23.60 1.52 -0.67
CA GLY A 24 -24.63 2.02 0.24
C GLY A 24 -26.01 1.45 -0.04
N ARG A 25 -26.38 1.26 -1.32
CA ARG A 25 -27.67 0.64 -1.68
C ARG A 25 -27.73 -0.85 -1.33
N VAL A 26 -26.65 -1.60 -1.59
CA VAL A 26 -26.61 -3.04 -1.34
C VAL A 26 -26.56 -3.35 0.16
N LEU A 27 -25.67 -2.70 0.91
CA LEU A 27 -25.42 -3.03 2.32
C LEU A 27 -26.29 -2.22 3.30
N SER A 28 -26.87 -1.11 2.84
CA SER A 28 -27.85 -0.29 3.58
C SER A 28 -27.48 -0.07 5.06
N LYS A 29 -28.17 -0.73 6.00
CA LYS A 29 -28.01 -0.55 7.45
C LYS A 29 -26.77 -1.24 8.03
N ASN A 30 -26.20 -2.20 7.31
CA ASN A 30 -25.03 -2.96 7.76
C ASN A 30 -23.71 -2.23 7.44
N LEU A 31 -23.73 -1.26 6.52
CA LEU A 31 -22.55 -0.49 6.14
C LEU A 31 -22.10 0.44 7.27
N ARG A 32 -20.85 0.29 7.72
CA ARG A 32 -20.23 1.13 8.75
C ARG A 32 -19.36 2.22 8.16
N ALA A 33 -18.50 1.87 7.21
CA ALA A 33 -17.59 2.81 6.59
C ALA A 33 -17.20 2.41 5.16
N VAL A 34 -16.84 3.41 4.36
CA VAL A 34 -16.11 3.22 3.10
C VAL A 34 -14.96 4.20 3.08
N ALA A 35 -13.75 3.73 2.80
CA ALA A 35 -12.57 4.57 2.71
C ALA A 35 -11.71 4.22 1.50
N LEU A 36 -11.17 5.24 0.84
CA LEU A 36 -10.12 5.08 -0.16
C LEU A 36 -8.80 4.82 0.56
N VAL A 37 -8.08 3.78 0.14
CA VAL A 37 -6.78 3.40 0.70
C VAL A 37 -5.74 3.12 -0.40
N GLY A 38 -4.52 2.84 0.03
CA GLY A 38 -3.43 2.44 -0.84
C GLY A 38 -2.90 3.60 -1.69
N PRO A 39 -2.15 3.31 -2.77
CA PRO A 39 -1.41 4.33 -3.50
C PRO A 39 -2.26 5.49 -4.02
N ALA A 40 -3.51 5.26 -4.44
CA ALA A 40 -4.39 6.33 -4.94
C ALA A 40 -4.77 7.35 -3.86
N ALA A 41 -4.72 6.97 -2.59
CA ALA A 41 -4.99 7.88 -1.48
C ALA A 41 -3.85 8.89 -1.25
N ARG A 42 -2.66 8.64 -1.80
CA ARG A 42 -1.47 9.47 -1.63
C ARG A 42 -1.37 10.51 -2.76
N PRO A 43 -1.34 11.83 -2.47
CA PRO A 43 -1.24 12.87 -3.49
C PRO A 43 0.03 12.78 -4.35
N GLU A 44 1.11 12.27 -3.77
CA GLU A 44 2.42 12.09 -4.43
C GLU A 44 2.43 10.95 -5.46
N ARG A 45 1.33 10.17 -5.58
CA ARG A 45 1.19 9.00 -6.44
C ARG A 45 0.06 9.13 -7.47
N PRO A 46 0.05 10.21 -8.29
CA PRO A 46 -1.03 10.42 -9.26
C PRO A 46 -1.09 9.33 -10.34
N ASP A 47 0.03 8.64 -10.61
CA ASP A 47 0.14 7.50 -11.52
C ASP A 47 -0.79 6.35 -11.13
N ARG A 48 -1.10 6.20 -9.84
CA ARG A 48 -1.91 5.10 -9.31
C ARG A 48 -3.39 5.41 -9.14
N ALA A 49 -3.84 6.61 -9.55
CA ALA A 49 -5.26 6.98 -9.54
C ALA A 49 -6.16 6.08 -10.43
N ARG A 50 -5.57 5.29 -11.34
CA ARG A 50 -6.31 4.42 -12.29
C ARG A 50 -6.81 3.10 -11.69
N ALA A 51 -6.29 2.68 -10.54
CA ALA A 51 -6.69 1.44 -9.88
C ALA A 51 -6.98 1.68 -8.39
N PRO A 52 -7.94 2.58 -8.07
CA PRO A 52 -8.22 2.96 -6.71
C PRO A 52 -8.76 1.76 -5.92
N GLU A 53 -8.48 1.75 -4.63
CA GLU A 53 -8.85 0.67 -3.74
C GLU A 53 -9.70 1.18 -2.59
N LEU A 54 -10.86 0.57 -2.39
CA LEU A 54 -11.73 0.85 -1.27
C LEU A 54 -11.61 -0.24 -0.21
N VAL A 55 -11.57 0.17 1.05
CA VAL A 55 -11.92 -0.69 2.18
C VAL A 55 -13.37 -0.38 2.55
N VAL A 56 -14.19 -1.42 2.60
CA VAL A 56 -15.60 -1.39 3.00
C VAL A 56 -15.70 -2.13 4.33
N VAL A 57 -16.21 -1.44 5.35
CA VAL A 57 -16.39 -2.00 6.69
C VAL A 57 -17.89 -2.20 6.95
N VAL A 58 -18.26 -3.41 7.34
CA VAL A 58 -19.63 -3.79 7.73
C VAL A 58 -19.70 -4.19 9.20
N GLY A 59 -20.91 -4.25 9.77
CA GLY A 59 -21.11 -4.79 11.11
C GLY A 59 -20.81 -6.28 11.14
N ASP A 60 -21.62 -7.04 10.40
CA ASP A 60 -21.48 -8.48 10.21
C ASP A 60 -21.43 -8.79 8.71
N LEU A 61 -21.03 -10.01 8.33
CA LEU A 61 -20.95 -10.41 6.92
C LEU A 61 -21.89 -11.56 6.58
N ASP A 62 -22.91 -11.29 5.78
CA ASP A 62 -23.72 -12.34 5.15
C ASP A 62 -23.16 -12.70 3.76
N VAL A 63 -23.01 -14.00 3.51
CA VAL A 63 -22.62 -14.52 2.19
C VAL A 63 -23.54 -14.02 1.08
N SER A 64 -24.83 -13.82 1.38
CA SER A 64 -25.79 -13.27 0.42
C SER A 64 -25.47 -11.82 0.04
N GLU A 65 -24.95 -11.01 0.97
CA GLU A 65 -24.50 -9.64 0.73
C GLU A 65 -23.23 -9.63 -0.13
N VAL A 66 -22.31 -10.58 0.10
CA VAL A 66 -21.09 -10.73 -0.72
C VAL A 66 -21.43 -10.98 -2.20
N ASP A 67 -22.35 -11.90 -2.48
CA ASP A 67 -22.79 -12.20 -3.85
C ASP A 67 -23.47 -10.99 -4.51
N GLN A 68 -24.38 -10.31 -3.80
CA GLN A 68 -25.06 -9.12 -4.30
C GLN A 68 -24.07 -7.99 -4.58
N LEU A 69 -23.14 -7.74 -3.66
CA LEU A 69 -22.13 -6.71 -3.79
C LEU A 69 -21.18 -7.02 -4.96
N GLY A 70 -20.75 -8.28 -5.10
CA GLY A 70 -19.90 -8.71 -6.21
C GLY A 70 -20.56 -8.50 -7.57
N ARG A 71 -21.86 -8.81 -7.70
CA ARG A 71 -22.62 -8.55 -8.93
C ARG A 71 -22.78 -7.06 -9.20
N ALA A 72 -23.13 -6.28 -8.19
CA ALA A 72 -23.37 -4.84 -8.31
C ALA A 72 -22.09 -4.06 -8.66
N LEU A 73 -20.94 -4.45 -8.09
CA LEU A 73 -19.66 -3.79 -8.34
C LEU A 73 -18.95 -4.23 -9.61
N ARG A 74 -19.37 -5.34 -10.25
CA ARG A 74 -18.72 -5.90 -11.45
C ARG A 74 -18.44 -4.87 -12.57
N PRO A 75 -19.34 -3.93 -12.91
CA PRO A 75 -19.05 -2.92 -13.92
C PRO A 75 -17.96 -1.93 -13.51
N LEU A 76 -17.83 -1.66 -12.20
CA LEU A 76 -16.87 -0.71 -11.63
C LEU A 76 -15.49 -1.37 -11.47
N THR A 77 -15.44 -2.65 -11.09
CA THR A 77 -14.18 -3.40 -11.02
C THR A 77 -13.54 -3.59 -12.40
N LYS A 78 -14.36 -3.74 -13.45
CA LYS A 78 -13.87 -3.70 -14.84
C LYS A 78 -13.24 -2.36 -15.24
N GLN A 79 -13.55 -1.27 -14.55
CA GLN A 79 -12.93 0.04 -14.75
C GLN A 79 -11.68 0.24 -13.87
N GLY A 80 -11.26 -0.79 -13.11
CA GLY A 80 -10.05 -0.76 -12.28
C GLY A 80 -10.31 -0.60 -10.79
N LEU A 81 -11.56 -0.45 -10.34
CA LEU A 81 -11.89 -0.40 -8.91
C LEU A 81 -11.49 -1.71 -8.23
N ARG A 82 -10.78 -1.60 -7.11
CA ARG A 82 -10.52 -2.71 -6.19
C ARG A 82 -11.29 -2.48 -4.90
N VAL A 83 -11.82 -3.54 -4.31
CA VAL A 83 -12.58 -3.48 -3.07
C VAL A 83 -12.12 -4.58 -2.13
N ARG A 84 -11.85 -4.21 -0.88
CA ARG A 84 -11.68 -5.11 0.26
C ARG A 84 -12.86 -4.94 1.18
N LEU A 85 -13.39 -6.05 1.65
CA LEU A 85 -14.54 -6.11 2.55
C LEU A 85 -14.07 -6.72 3.87
N LEU A 86 -14.40 -6.04 4.97
CA LEU A 86 -14.02 -6.43 6.33
C LEU A 86 -15.21 -6.23 7.25
N THR A 87 -15.33 -7.05 8.29
CA THR A 87 -16.19 -6.71 9.44
C THR A 87 -15.46 -5.75 10.37
N ALA A 88 -16.22 -4.99 11.17
CA ALA A 88 -15.66 -4.15 12.22
C ALA A 88 -14.86 -4.97 13.25
N GLU A 89 -15.32 -6.19 13.55
CA GLU A 89 -14.61 -7.12 14.44
C GLU A 89 -13.26 -7.55 13.85
N GLU A 90 -13.23 -7.99 12.58
CA GLU A 90 -12.00 -8.38 11.89
C GLU A 90 -10.97 -7.24 11.89
N LEU A 91 -11.42 -6.02 11.60
CA LEU A 91 -10.53 -4.86 11.57
C LEU A 91 -9.92 -4.57 12.95
N SER A 92 -10.72 -4.64 14.02
CA SER A 92 -10.25 -4.33 15.37
C SER A 92 -9.36 -5.42 15.98
N THR A 93 -9.60 -6.69 15.64
CA THR A 93 -8.96 -7.85 16.27
C THR A 93 -7.74 -8.38 15.52
N SER A 94 -7.38 -7.81 14.37
CA SER A 94 -6.30 -8.29 13.52
C SER A 94 -5.13 -7.30 13.34
N THR A 95 -5.10 -6.24 14.16
CA THR A 95 -4.08 -5.17 14.10
C THR A 95 -2.68 -5.63 14.52
N ASP A 96 -2.57 -6.73 15.26
CA ASP A 96 -1.31 -7.40 15.65
C ASP A 96 -0.73 -8.26 14.52
N VAL A 97 -1.59 -8.80 13.65
CA VAL A 97 -1.19 -9.65 12.51
C VAL A 97 -1.01 -8.85 11.23
N PHE A 98 -1.90 -7.88 10.96
CA PHE A 98 -1.87 -7.02 9.78
C PHE A 98 -1.40 -5.60 10.12
N THR A 99 -0.44 -5.47 11.02
CA THR A 99 -0.02 -4.18 11.59
C THR A 99 0.43 -3.16 10.55
N LEU A 100 1.23 -3.58 9.56
CA LEU A 100 1.70 -2.66 8.52
C LEU A 100 0.55 -2.14 7.66
N GLU A 101 -0.46 -2.98 7.42
CA GLU A 101 -1.65 -2.59 6.67
C GLU A 101 -2.55 -1.65 7.48
N ALA A 102 -2.79 -1.96 8.75
CA ALA A 102 -3.51 -1.08 9.66
C ALA A 102 -2.81 0.29 9.80
N ALA A 103 -1.48 0.30 9.87
CA ALA A 103 -0.69 1.52 9.92
C ALA A 103 -0.76 2.33 8.62
N GLU A 104 -0.67 1.67 7.47
CA GLU A 104 -0.86 2.31 6.15
C GLU A 104 -2.26 2.92 6.01
N TRP A 105 -3.30 2.19 6.41
CA TRP A 105 -4.68 2.70 6.36
C TRP A 105 -4.84 3.89 7.30
N ARG A 106 -4.41 3.78 8.55
CA ARG A 106 -4.51 4.88 9.52
C ARG A 106 -3.75 6.14 9.08
N ALA A 107 -2.64 5.98 8.38
CA ALA A 107 -1.82 7.10 7.92
C ALA A 107 -2.31 7.74 6.61
N HIS A 108 -2.90 6.95 5.70
CA HIS A 108 -3.16 7.36 4.31
C HIS A 108 -4.57 7.07 3.80
N HIS A 109 -5.60 6.95 4.63
CA HIS A 109 -6.96 6.78 4.11
C HIS A 109 -7.64 8.12 3.79
N HIS A 110 -8.65 8.06 2.92
CA HIS A 110 -9.67 9.11 2.81
C HIS A 110 -11.04 8.50 3.07
N LEU A 111 -11.70 8.93 4.14
CA LEU A 111 -13.05 8.50 4.46
C LEU A 111 -14.01 9.02 3.39
N LEU A 112 -14.86 8.13 2.85
CA LEU A 112 -15.87 8.44 1.82
C LEU A 112 -17.30 8.26 2.33
N PHE A 113 -17.49 7.44 3.37
CA PHE A 113 -18.77 7.19 4.01
C PHE A 113 -18.58 6.72 5.44
N GLY A 114 -19.50 7.09 6.34
CA GLY A 114 -19.58 6.54 7.70
C GLY A 114 -18.67 7.22 8.72
N GLU A 115 -18.35 6.48 9.79
CA GLU A 115 -17.37 6.86 10.81
C GLU A 115 -15.99 6.31 10.43
N ASP A 116 -14.92 7.00 10.83
CA ASP A 116 -13.54 6.58 10.53
C ASP A 116 -13.17 5.31 11.31
N PRO A 117 -13.00 4.16 10.64
CA PRO A 117 -12.74 2.91 11.33
C PRO A 117 -11.24 2.72 11.67
N PHE A 118 -10.35 3.59 11.18
CA PHE A 118 -8.90 3.44 11.34
C PHE A 118 -8.31 4.32 12.45
N ALA A 119 -9.01 5.39 12.82
CA ALA A 119 -8.53 6.40 13.76
C ALA A 119 -8.13 5.82 15.14
N THR A 120 -8.80 4.76 15.58
CA THR A 120 -8.61 4.12 16.89
C THR A 120 -7.78 2.84 16.84
N LEU A 121 -7.26 2.45 15.67
CA LEU A 121 -6.43 1.24 15.57
C LEU A 121 -5.11 1.42 16.30
N THR A 122 -4.79 0.45 17.15
CA THR A 122 -3.58 0.44 17.98
C THR A 122 -2.82 -0.87 17.78
N TRP A 123 -1.51 -0.81 17.95
CA TRP A 123 -0.61 -1.96 17.89
C TRP A 123 0.62 -1.70 18.76
N THR A 124 1.36 -2.73 19.12
CA THR A 124 2.65 -2.58 19.79
C THR A 124 3.77 -2.29 18.79
N GLN A 125 4.89 -1.75 19.25
CA GLN A 125 6.08 -1.59 18.39
C GLN A 125 6.59 -2.95 17.88
N ASP A 126 6.47 -4.01 18.69
CA ASP A 126 6.85 -5.37 18.30
C ASP A 126 5.99 -5.93 17.17
N ASP A 127 4.69 -5.61 17.16
CA ASP A 127 3.78 -5.99 16.06
C ASP A 127 4.21 -5.31 14.76
N LEU A 128 4.47 -3.99 14.81
CA LEU A 128 4.92 -3.22 13.65
C LEU A 128 6.28 -3.74 13.15
N ARG A 129 7.22 -4.00 14.05
CA ARG A 129 8.55 -4.57 13.72
C ARG A 129 8.40 -5.92 13.02
N ARG A 130 7.62 -6.86 13.57
CA ARG A 130 7.39 -8.19 12.99
C ARG A 130 6.72 -8.11 11.60
N SER A 131 5.73 -7.24 11.46
CA SER A 131 5.03 -7.03 10.20
C SER A 131 5.96 -6.40 9.14
N LEU A 132 6.79 -5.42 9.53
CA LEU A 132 7.82 -4.83 8.67
C LEU A 132 8.85 -5.87 8.21
N GLU A 133 9.37 -6.67 9.14
CA GLU A 133 10.34 -7.73 8.83
C GLU A 133 9.77 -8.71 7.80
N THR A 134 8.54 -9.17 8.04
CA THR A 134 7.83 -10.11 7.17
C THR A 134 7.67 -9.52 5.76
N ASN A 135 7.22 -8.26 5.67
CA ASN A 135 6.99 -7.58 4.41
C ASN A 135 8.31 -7.31 3.64
N ALA A 136 9.36 -6.82 4.32
CA ALA A 136 10.65 -6.55 3.69
C ALA A 136 11.29 -7.85 3.15
N ARG A 137 11.29 -8.92 3.95
CA ARG A 137 11.82 -10.23 3.52
C ARG A 137 10.99 -10.85 2.40
N ALA A 138 9.66 -10.78 2.49
CA ALA A 138 8.77 -11.28 1.44
C ALA A 138 8.95 -10.52 0.13
N LEU A 139 9.03 -9.19 0.20
CA LEU A 139 9.29 -8.32 -0.93
C LEU A 139 10.60 -8.66 -1.63
N ARG A 140 11.69 -8.83 -0.85
CA ARG A 140 13.01 -9.22 -1.38
C ARG A 140 13.01 -10.58 -2.07
N ARG A 141 12.31 -11.58 -1.51
CA ARG A 141 12.14 -12.89 -2.18
C ARG A 141 11.29 -12.78 -3.44
N ARG A 142 10.16 -12.06 -3.37
CA ARG A 142 9.22 -11.87 -4.48
C ARG A 142 9.88 -11.17 -5.65
N LEU A 143 10.64 -10.10 -5.41
CA LEU A 143 11.36 -9.36 -6.43
C LEU A 143 12.31 -10.28 -7.20
N ARG A 144 13.21 -10.98 -6.49
CA ARG A 144 14.16 -11.92 -7.10
C ARG A 144 13.47 -13.02 -7.91
N ASN A 145 12.42 -13.63 -7.35
CA ASN A 145 11.72 -14.73 -8.01
C ASN A 145 10.93 -14.27 -9.24
N ARG A 146 10.32 -13.07 -9.20
CA ARG A 146 9.61 -12.51 -10.36
C ARG A 146 10.56 -12.11 -11.47
N VAL A 147 11.70 -11.50 -11.16
CA VAL A 147 12.72 -11.18 -12.18
C VAL A 147 13.30 -12.46 -12.78
N LEU A 148 13.68 -13.44 -11.95
CA LEU A 148 14.16 -14.75 -12.44
C LEU A 148 13.13 -15.42 -13.36
N GLY A 149 11.88 -15.53 -12.91
CA GLY A 149 10.82 -16.18 -13.67
C GLY A 149 10.48 -15.45 -14.96
N GLY A 150 10.44 -14.12 -14.94
CA GLY A 150 10.22 -13.30 -16.13
C GLY A 150 11.35 -13.46 -17.14
N LEU A 151 12.61 -13.39 -16.70
CA LEU A 151 13.78 -13.62 -17.56
C LEU A 151 13.80 -15.03 -18.15
N ALA A 152 13.39 -16.04 -17.39
CA ALA A 152 13.36 -17.43 -17.87
C ALA A 152 12.26 -17.67 -18.92
N ARG A 153 11.14 -16.95 -18.85
CA ARG A 153 10.00 -17.10 -19.78
C ARG A 153 10.13 -16.21 -21.01
N ASP A 154 10.36 -14.92 -20.78
CA ASP A 154 10.45 -13.90 -21.81
C ASP A 154 11.33 -12.74 -21.31
N PRO A 155 12.64 -12.76 -21.62
CA PRO A 155 13.58 -11.71 -21.23
C PRO A 155 13.19 -10.32 -21.74
N LYS A 156 12.36 -10.22 -22.77
CA LYS A 156 11.91 -8.95 -23.37
C LYS A 156 10.50 -8.57 -22.92
N GLY A 157 9.87 -9.40 -22.08
CA GLY A 157 8.52 -9.18 -21.60
C GLY A 157 8.44 -8.14 -20.48
N ASP A 158 7.32 -7.41 -20.44
CA ASP A 158 7.08 -6.35 -19.45
C ASP A 158 7.01 -6.84 -18.00
N GLU A 159 6.89 -8.16 -17.77
CA GLU A 159 6.77 -8.72 -16.42
C GLU A 159 7.98 -8.38 -15.54
N VAL A 160 9.17 -8.39 -16.15
CA VAL A 160 10.45 -8.14 -15.47
C VAL A 160 10.51 -6.68 -15.00
N SER A 161 10.20 -5.73 -15.87
CA SER A 161 10.07 -4.30 -15.52
C SER A 161 8.96 -4.05 -14.50
N ARG A 162 7.81 -4.72 -14.66
CA ARG A 162 6.68 -4.60 -13.71
C ARG A 162 7.05 -5.09 -12.31
N ALA A 163 7.88 -6.13 -12.19
CA ALA A 163 8.36 -6.60 -10.90
C ALA A 163 9.19 -5.54 -10.16
N VAL A 164 10.04 -4.80 -10.87
CA VAL A 164 10.83 -3.69 -10.32
C VAL A 164 9.92 -2.54 -9.90
N VAL A 165 8.99 -2.13 -10.76
CA VAL A 165 8.02 -1.06 -10.48
C VAL A 165 7.19 -1.39 -9.22
N ASP A 166 6.66 -2.60 -9.14
CA ASP A 166 5.88 -3.06 -7.98
C ASP A 166 6.74 -3.11 -6.70
N ALA A 167 8.05 -3.38 -6.84
CA ALA A 167 8.96 -3.43 -5.71
C ALA A 167 9.35 -2.05 -5.18
N VAL A 168 9.54 -1.06 -6.05
CA VAL A 168 9.73 0.34 -5.65
C VAL A 168 8.54 0.83 -4.82
N ASP A 169 7.32 0.49 -5.23
CA ASP A 169 6.11 0.90 -4.52
C ASP A 169 5.93 0.20 -3.18
N ALA A 170 6.26 -1.08 -3.10
CA ALA A 170 6.22 -1.79 -1.83
C ALA A 170 7.35 -1.35 -0.88
N LEU A 171 8.51 -0.96 -1.42
CA LEU A 171 9.63 -0.46 -0.63
C LEU A 171 9.34 0.92 -0.03
N SER A 172 8.60 1.79 -0.72
CA SER A 172 8.22 3.09 -0.12
C SER A 172 7.39 2.94 1.16
N ILE A 173 6.51 1.91 1.21
CA ILE A 173 5.75 1.56 2.42
C ILE A 173 6.68 1.09 3.54
N VAL A 174 7.64 0.19 3.21
CA VAL A 174 8.64 -0.30 4.18
C VAL A 174 9.49 0.85 4.73
N ILE A 175 9.93 1.77 3.87
CA ILE A 175 10.72 2.95 4.26
C ILE A 175 9.94 3.80 5.26
N GLU A 176 8.72 4.18 4.91
CA GLU A 176 7.90 5.05 5.74
C GLU A 176 7.64 4.43 7.11
N HIS A 177 7.31 3.15 7.15
CA HIS A 177 6.96 2.48 8.39
C HIS A 177 8.19 2.08 9.22
N ALA A 178 9.36 1.90 8.60
CA ALA A 178 10.63 1.81 9.31
C ALA A 178 10.98 3.14 10.00
N LEU A 179 10.77 4.27 9.33
CA LEU A 179 10.92 5.60 9.94
C LEU A 179 9.94 5.79 11.11
N LEU A 180 8.67 5.41 10.93
CA LEU A 180 7.66 5.43 12.00
C LEU A 180 8.09 4.58 13.20
N LEU A 181 8.57 3.35 12.97
CA LEU A 181 9.07 2.46 14.02
C LEU A 181 10.29 3.06 14.75
N ALA A 182 11.13 3.82 14.05
CA ALA A 182 12.26 4.56 14.62
C ALA A 182 11.84 5.85 15.37
N GLY A 183 10.54 6.13 15.50
CA GLY A 183 10.03 7.38 16.08
C GLY A 183 10.29 8.61 15.21
N ARG A 184 10.66 8.44 13.94
CA ARG A 184 10.88 9.51 12.97
C ARG A 184 9.58 9.74 12.20
N THR A 185 9.03 10.94 12.28
CA THR A 185 7.92 11.32 11.40
C THR A 185 8.46 11.64 10.02
N ALA A 186 8.12 10.83 9.03
CA ALA A 186 8.51 10.98 7.64
C ALA A 186 7.66 12.05 6.93
N ALA A 187 7.57 13.26 7.50
CA ALA A 187 6.91 14.38 6.85
C ALA A 187 7.79 14.91 5.70
N GLY A 188 7.20 15.13 4.53
CA GLY A 188 7.90 15.69 3.37
C GLY A 188 7.75 14.83 2.11
N THR A 189 8.66 15.04 1.16
CA THR A 189 8.63 14.39 -0.16
C THR A 189 9.18 12.96 -0.11
N GLU A 190 8.88 12.15 -1.14
CA GLU A 190 9.49 10.82 -1.33
C GLU A 190 11.03 10.85 -1.23
N ALA A 191 11.68 11.88 -1.78
CA ALA A 191 13.13 12.08 -1.67
C ALA A 191 13.59 12.30 -0.21
N ALA A 192 12.89 13.15 0.55
CA ALA A 192 13.23 13.38 1.96
C ALA A 192 13.10 12.10 2.81
N ARG A 193 12.10 11.26 2.51
CA ARG A 193 11.92 9.96 3.17
C ARG A 193 13.07 9.00 2.83
N LEU A 194 13.52 8.98 1.57
CA LEU A 194 14.68 8.19 1.15
C LEU A 194 15.96 8.63 1.87
N THR A 195 16.21 9.95 1.99
CA THR A 195 17.36 10.48 2.73
C THR A 195 17.31 10.07 4.21
N ALA A 196 16.18 10.31 4.88
CA ALA A 196 16.02 9.96 6.30
C ALA A 196 16.18 8.45 6.54
N PHE A 197 15.76 7.63 5.57
CA PHE A 197 15.91 6.18 5.63
C PHE A 197 17.35 5.73 5.41
N ALA A 198 18.07 6.32 4.45
CA ALA A 198 19.50 6.08 4.23
C ALA A 198 20.32 6.36 5.50
N GLU A 199 20.00 7.45 6.19
CA GLU A 199 20.59 7.78 7.49
C GLU A 199 20.23 6.76 8.58
N LEU A 200 18.98 6.29 8.61
CA LEU A 200 18.49 5.32 9.60
C LEU A 200 19.21 3.97 9.47
N VAL A 201 19.40 3.49 8.24
CA VAL A 201 20.02 2.18 7.98
C VAL A 201 21.53 2.25 7.75
N HIS A 202 22.12 3.46 7.83
CA HIS A 202 23.54 3.71 7.60
C HIS A 202 24.06 3.15 6.26
N ALA A 203 23.31 3.36 5.17
CA ALA A 203 23.67 2.87 3.84
C ALA A 203 23.56 3.97 2.76
N ASP A 204 24.41 3.89 1.74
CA ASP A 204 24.25 4.70 0.52
C ASP A 204 23.11 4.14 -0.33
N LEU A 205 22.04 4.93 -0.47
CA LEU A 205 20.85 4.60 -1.25
C LEU A 205 20.65 5.56 -2.44
N SER A 206 21.69 6.28 -2.87
CA SER A 206 21.62 7.20 -4.01
C SER A 206 21.09 6.54 -5.29
N GLY A 207 21.47 5.28 -5.55
CA GLY A 207 20.93 4.49 -6.66
C GLY A 207 19.42 4.25 -6.56
N LEU A 208 18.86 4.13 -5.36
CA LEU A 208 17.43 3.91 -5.15
C LEU A 208 16.62 5.15 -5.51
N GLU A 209 17.13 6.34 -5.22
CA GLU A 209 16.50 7.61 -5.61
C GLU A 209 16.41 7.72 -7.14
N ALA A 210 17.51 7.39 -7.84
CA ALA A 210 17.53 7.38 -9.31
C ALA A 210 16.49 6.42 -9.91
N ILE A 211 16.44 5.17 -9.43
CA ILE A 211 15.47 4.16 -9.91
C ILE A 211 14.04 4.58 -9.60
N THR A 212 13.81 5.11 -8.39
CA THR A 212 12.49 5.60 -8.01
C THR A 212 12.04 6.70 -8.97
N GLY A 213 12.90 7.69 -9.24
CA GLY A 213 12.63 8.74 -10.21
C GLY A 213 12.33 8.21 -11.62
N GLN A 214 13.10 7.23 -12.12
CA GLN A 214 12.86 6.59 -13.41
C GLN A 214 11.50 5.90 -13.45
N VAL A 215 11.15 5.14 -12.41
CA VAL A 215 9.83 4.50 -12.27
C VAL A 215 8.71 5.52 -12.28
N ARG A 216 8.84 6.63 -11.52
CA ARG A 216 7.81 7.69 -11.48
C ARG A 216 7.62 8.37 -12.85
N ARG A 217 8.69 8.50 -13.65
CA ARG A 217 8.63 9.08 -15.00
C ARG A 217 8.25 8.08 -16.10
N GLY A 218 8.09 6.80 -15.76
CA GLY A 218 7.78 5.75 -16.74
C GLY A 218 8.94 5.51 -17.73
N GLU A 219 10.17 5.76 -17.29
CA GLU A 219 11.37 5.58 -18.11
C GLU A 219 11.76 4.10 -18.22
N HIS A 220 12.52 3.77 -19.27
CA HIS A 220 13.09 2.44 -19.43
C HIS A 220 14.09 2.15 -18.30
N LEU A 221 14.02 0.94 -17.73
CA LEU A 221 14.86 0.51 -16.61
C LEU A 221 15.90 -0.50 -17.09
N ASP A 222 17.15 -0.35 -16.64
CA ASP A 222 18.05 -1.50 -16.56
C ASP A 222 17.60 -2.37 -15.38
N VAL A 223 16.89 -3.46 -15.68
CA VAL A 223 16.25 -4.27 -14.66
C VAL A 223 17.27 -5.00 -13.77
N LEU A 224 18.44 -5.39 -14.30
CA LEU A 224 19.43 -6.08 -13.48
C LEU A 224 20.13 -5.10 -12.52
N ALA A 225 20.45 -3.89 -13.00
CA ALA A 225 20.95 -2.83 -12.13
C ALA A 225 19.91 -2.42 -11.09
N ALA A 226 18.64 -2.31 -11.49
CA ALA A 226 17.56 -1.97 -10.58
C ALA A 226 17.29 -3.06 -9.53
N LEU A 227 17.34 -4.34 -9.93
CA LEU A 227 17.27 -5.48 -9.01
C LEU A 227 18.37 -5.41 -7.95
N GLY A 228 19.63 -5.18 -8.36
CA GLY A 228 20.76 -5.10 -7.43
C GLY A 228 20.57 -3.97 -6.41
N THR A 229 20.14 -2.80 -6.87
CA THR A 229 19.91 -1.64 -5.99
C THR A 229 18.75 -1.86 -5.02
N LEU A 230 17.63 -2.40 -5.50
CA LEU A 230 16.48 -2.72 -4.65
C LEU A 230 16.80 -3.83 -3.64
N ASP A 231 17.55 -4.85 -4.04
CA ASP A 231 17.96 -5.94 -3.15
C ASP A 231 18.89 -5.42 -2.04
N ALA A 232 19.82 -4.53 -2.37
CA ALA A 232 20.69 -3.87 -1.39
C ALA A 232 19.90 -3.01 -0.40
N ALA A 233 18.95 -2.19 -0.88
CA ALA A 233 18.09 -1.39 -0.01
C ALA A 233 17.21 -2.25 0.92
N LEU A 234 16.63 -3.33 0.39
CA LEU A 234 15.84 -4.28 1.18
C LEU A 234 16.68 -5.05 2.19
N LEU A 235 17.92 -5.38 1.85
CA LEU A 235 18.85 -6.00 2.79
C LEU A 235 19.23 -5.04 3.92
N ALA A 236 19.50 -3.77 3.61
CA ALA A 236 19.75 -2.74 4.62
C ALA A 236 18.54 -2.57 5.56
N ALA A 237 17.32 -2.52 5.01
CA ALA A 237 16.08 -2.50 5.79
C ALA A 237 15.99 -3.69 6.75
N VAL A 238 16.20 -4.91 6.23
CA VAL A 238 16.14 -6.15 7.01
C VAL A 238 17.18 -6.15 8.13
N ASN A 239 18.43 -5.78 7.84
CA ASN A 239 19.48 -5.75 8.85
C ASN A 239 19.17 -4.74 9.96
N TRP A 240 18.62 -3.57 9.61
CA TRP A 240 18.17 -2.58 10.59
C TRP A 240 17.02 -3.11 11.46
N ILE A 241 16.03 -3.78 10.86
CA ILE A 241 14.90 -4.40 11.59
C ILE A 241 15.37 -5.52 12.53
N ASP A 242 16.33 -6.34 12.09
CA ASP A 242 16.90 -7.44 12.88
C ASP A 242 17.69 -6.93 14.09
N GLY A 243 18.36 -5.78 13.93
CA GLY A 243 19.08 -5.10 15.01
C GLY A 243 18.20 -4.18 15.86
N TRP A 244 16.89 -4.09 15.57
CA TRP A 244 15.99 -3.23 16.33
C TRP A 244 15.74 -3.82 17.71
N GLU A 245 16.10 -3.08 18.75
CA GLU A 245 15.70 -3.34 20.12
C GLU A 245 14.61 -2.36 20.51
N ALA A 246 13.50 -2.85 21.08
CA ALA A 246 12.48 -1.98 21.65
C ALA A 246 13.17 -1.09 22.68
N SER A 247 13.05 0.23 22.50
CA SER A 247 13.53 1.18 23.51
C SER A 247 12.74 0.88 24.78
N ARG A 248 13.43 0.31 25.79
CA ARG A 248 12.84 -0.01 27.09
C ARG A 248 12.42 1.24 27.84
#